data_AF-A0A2I2KTP9-F1
#
_entry.id   AF-A0A2I2KTP9-F1
#
_cell.length_a   1.000
_cell.length_b   1.000
_cell.length_c   1.000
_cell.angle_alpha   90.00
_cell.angle_beta   90.00
_cell.angle_gamma   90.00
#
_symmetry.space_group_name_H-M   'P 1'
#
loop_
_entity.id
_entity.type
_entity.pdbx_description
1 polymer ?
#
loop_
_entity_poly.entity_id
_entity_poly.type
_entity_poly.pdbx_seq_one_letter_code
_entity_poly.pdbx_strand_id
1 'polypeptide(L)'
;MVDGANVIGAKADGWWRDRPAAARRLVTAIAAWLAGSAGGTRPPEPAERPAHVVVVLEGAARAGVPEGIVEAPPAPITAGEPETAAGNRGGAAIPTLTVSHATGHGDDAIVAAAGAAGPRPLVITSDRDLVRRVRAVGADTRGARWLWDHVGR
;
A
#
# COMPACT_ATOMS: atom_id res chain seq x y z
N MET A 1 -5.20 -0.67 4.21
CA MET A 1 -4.15 -0.63 5.25
C MET A 1 -3.10 -1.69 4.94
N VAL A 2 -1.82 -1.35 5.06
CA VAL A 2 -0.70 -2.26 4.85
C VAL A 2 0.13 -2.29 6.12
N ASP A 3 0.30 -3.48 6.69
CA ASP A 3 1.20 -3.73 7.80
C ASP A 3 2.65 -3.74 7.30
N GLY A 4 3.36 -2.63 7.46
CA GLY A 4 4.70 -2.48 6.92
C GLY A 4 5.69 -3.49 7.51
N ALA A 5 5.64 -3.74 8.82
CA ALA A 5 6.55 -4.65 9.48
C ALA A 5 6.32 -6.10 9.03
N ASN A 6 5.07 -6.55 8.99
CA ASN A 6 4.72 -7.89 8.52
C ASN A 6 5.06 -8.10 7.04
N VAL A 7 4.74 -7.13 6.18
CA VAL A 7 4.97 -7.24 4.74
C VAL A 7 6.46 -7.24 4.39
N ILE A 8 7.25 -6.37 5.03
CA ILE A 8 8.71 -6.37 4.90
C ILE A 8 9.28 -7.69 5.44
N GLY A 9 8.81 -8.12 6.61
CA GLY A 9 9.24 -9.35 7.27
C GLY A 9 8.99 -10.63 6.47
N ALA A 10 7.95 -10.64 5.63
CA ALA A 10 7.62 -11.76 4.76
C ALA A 10 8.63 -11.98 3.61
N LYS A 11 9.51 -11.02 3.33
CA LYS A 11 10.52 -11.13 2.28
C LYS A 11 11.85 -11.63 2.83
N ALA A 12 12.40 -12.67 2.20
CA ALA A 12 13.75 -13.17 2.50
C ALA A 12 14.85 -12.34 1.81
N ASP A 13 14.73 -11.00 1.82
CA ASP A 13 15.63 -10.06 1.13
C ASP A 13 16.71 -9.46 2.05
N GLY A 14 16.81 -9.94 3.29
CA GLY A 14 17.75 -9.43 4.29
C GLY A 14 17.32 -8.12 4.95
N TRP A 15 16.03 -7.77 4.93
CA TRP A 15 15.44 -6.55 5.53
C TRP A 15 15.94 -6.20 6.95
N TRP A 16 16.28 -7.19 7.77
CA TRP A 16 16.73 -6.99 9.14
C TRP A 16 18.03 -6.18 9.24
N ARG A 17 18.85 -6.16 8.17
CA ARG A 17 20.08 -5.38 8.11
C ARG A 17 19.84 -3.88 7.90
N ASP A 18 18.76 -3.53 7.20
CA ASP A 18 18.43 -2.14 6.87
C ASP A 18 16.91 -1.97 6.76
N ARG A 19 16.28 -1.79 7.93
CA ARG A 19 14.83 -1.55 8.04
C ARG A 19 14.39 -0.25 7.33
N PRO A 20 15.11 0.89 7.45
CA PRO A 20 14.79 2.09 6.69
C PRO A 20 14.76 1.86 5.18
N ALA A 21 15.76 1.20 4.61
CA ALA A 21 15.78 0.94 3.17
C ALA A 21 14.68 -0.04 2.75
N ALA A 22 14.38 -1.06 3.56
CA ALA A 22 13.27 -1.98 3.29
C ALA A 22 11.92 -1.24 3.24
N ALA A 23 11.68 -0.30 4.14
CA ALA A 23 10.47 0.53 4.14
C ALA A 23 10.37 1.41 2.88
N ARG A 24 11.47 2.07 2.49
CA ARG A 24 11.53 2.84 1.23
C ARG A 24 11.15 1.98 0.04
N ARG A 25 11.75 0.79 -0.08
CA ARG A 25 11.47 -0.15 -1.19
C ARG A 25 10.00 -0.57 -1.23
N LEU A 26 9.39 -0.87 -0.09
CA LEU A 26 7.97 -1.23 -0.03
C LEU A 26 7.08 -0.06 -0.51
N VAL A 27 7.28 1.14 0.04
CA VAL A 27 6.48 2.31 -0.31
C VAL A 27 6.64 2.67 -1.79
N THR A 28 7.87 2.65 -2.32
CA THR A 28 8.13 2.89 -3.76
C THR A 28 7.44 1.85 -4.64
N ALA A 29 7.43 0.57 -4.26
CA ALA A 29 6.77 -0.47 -5.04
C ALA A 29 5.25 -0.30 -5.06
N ILE A 30 4.64 0.06 -3.93
CA ILE A 30 3.20 0.37 -3.85
C ILE A 30 2.87 1.62 -4.68
N ALA A 31 3.67 2.68 -4.59
CA ALA A 31 3.49 3.90 -5.37
C ALA A 31 3.53 3.62 -6.88
N ALA A 32 4.51 2.83 -7.34
CA ALA A 32 4.60 2.41 -8.74
C ALA A 32 3.39 1.57 -9.18
N TRP A 33 2.89 0.69 -8.32
CA TRP A 33 1.69 -0.11 -8.59
C TRP A 33 0.43 0.75 -8.71
N LEU A 34 0.25 1.73 -7.80
CA LEU A 34 -0.85 2.69 -7.87
C LEU A 34 -0.75 3.62 -9.09
N ALA A 35 0.46 3.89 -9.60
CA ALA A 35 0.68 4.64 -10.83
C ALA A 35 0.45 3.80 -12.11
N GLY A 36 0.31 2.47 -11.99
CA GLY A 36 0.23 1.56 -13.14
C GLY A 36 1.57 1.26 -13.81
N SER A 37 2.68 1.60 -13.14
CA SER A 37 4.05 1.46 -13.64
C SER A 37 4.79 0.25 -13.05
N ALA A 38 4.13 -0.54 -12.20
CA ALA A 38 4.72 -1.72 -11.61
C ALA A 38 4.86 -2.86 -12.63
N GLY A 39 5.98 -3.58 -12.59
CA GLY A 39 6.24 -4.74 -13.45
C GLY A 39 5.55 -6.04 -13.01
N GLY A 40 4.55 -5.97 -12.12
CA GLY A 40 3.76 -7.12 -11.65
C GLY A 40 2.68 -7.54 -12.64
N THR A 41 1.82 -8.49 -12.24
CA THR A 41 0.60 -8.80 -13.02
C THR A 41 -0.25 -7.55 -13.23
N ARG A 42 -0.98 -7.50 -14.35
CA ARG A 42 -1.82 -6.39 -14.85
C ARG A 42 -2.20 -5.36 -13.77
N PRO A 43 -1.91 -4.05 -13.95
CA PRO A 43 -2.30 -3.03 -12.99
C PRO A 43 -3.80 -3.14 -12.68
N PRO A 44 -4.23 -2.82 -11.45
CA PRO A 44 -5.64 -2.93 -11.10
C PRO A 44 -6.43 -2.05 -12.06
N GLU A 45 -7.52 -2.61 -12.59
CA GLU A 45 -8.48 -1.84 -13.37
C GLU A 45 -8.88 -0.59 -12.57
N PRO A 46 -9.19 0.55 -13.19
CA PRO A 46 -9.56 1.77 -12.45
C PRO A 46 -10.66 1.55 -11.41
N ALA A 47 -11.58 0.61 -11.65
CA ALA A 47 -12.64 0.22 -10.73
C ALA A 47 -12.18 -0.65 -9.55
N GLU A 48 -11.03 -1.31 -9.66
CA GLU A 48 -10.44 -2.20 -8.65
C GLU A 48 -9.31 -1.51 -7.87
N ARG A 49 -8.88 -0.33 -8.32
CA ARG A 49 -7.79 0.42 -7.69
C ARG A 49 -8.27 0.99 -6.36
N PRO A 50 -7.56 0.72 -5.24
CA PRO A 50 -7.93 1.31 -3.97
C PRO A 50 -7.79 2.83 -4.06
N ALA A 51 -8.85 3.56 -3.71
CA ALA A 51 -8.84 5.02 -3.70
C ALA A 51 -7.79 5.57 -2.71
N HIS A 52 -7.63 4.90 -1.56
CA HIS A 52 -6.68 5.28 -0.52
C HIS A 52 -5.91 4.07 0.00
N VAL A 53 -4.59 4.15 0.00
CA VAL A 53 -3.69 3.16 0.60
C VAL A 53 -2.92 3.80 1.74
N VAL A 54 -2.99 3.18 2.92
CA VAL A 54 -2.20 3.59 4.09
C VAL A 54 -1.20 2.50 4.43
N VAL A 55 0.08 2.85 4.48
CA VAL A 55 1.17 1.98 4.95
C VAL A 55 1.54 2.39 6.37
N VAL A 56 1.38 1.46 7.32
CA VAL A 56 1.73 1.70 8.71
C VAL A 56 3.17 1.22 8.95
N LEU A 57 4.04 2.14 9.37
CA LEU A 57 5.43 1.87 9.72
C LEU A 57 5.64 2.00 11.23
N GLU A 58 6.46 1.12 11.79
CA GLU A 58 6.83 1.12 13.20
C GLU A 58 8.35 0.99 13.39
N GLY A 59 8.80 1.21 14.63
CA GLY A 59 10.21 1.03 15.01
C GLY A 59 11.18 1.80 14.10
N ALA A 60 12.28 1.14 13.72
CA ALA A 60 13.33 1.72 12.88
C ALA A 60 12.90 1.92 11.41
N ALA A 61 11.83 1.26 10.94
CA ALA A 61 11.35 1.42 9.56
C ALA A 61 10.84 2.84 9.28
N ARG A 62 10.38 3.57 10.33
CA ARG A 62 9.93 4.96 10.26
C ARG A 62 10.99 5.92 9.70
N ALA A 63 12.27 5.66 9.94
CA ALA A 63 13.37 6.46 9.38
C ALA A 63 13.56 6.26 7.86
N GLY A 64 12.89 5.28 7.27
CA GLY A 64 12.89 5.03 5.84
C GLY A 64 12.08 6.06 5.07
N VAL A 65 10.88 6.37 5.54
CA VAL A 65 9.93 7.22 4.81
C VAL A 65 9.24 8.14 5.80
N PRO A 66 9.22 9.47 5.57
CA PRO A 66 8.51 10.39 6.46
C PRO A 66 7.02 10.07 6.49
N GLU A 67 6.37 10.39 7.61
CA GLU A 67 4.91 10.33 7.72
C GLU A 67 4.27 11.38 6.79
N GLY A 68 3.15 11.02 6.18
CA GLY A 68 2.39 11.91 5.29
C GLY A 68 2.02 11.28 3.95
N ILE A 69 1.48 12.12 3.06
CA ILE A 69 1.11 11.71 1.70
C ILE A 69 2.39 11.48 0.90
N VAL A 70 2.44 10.32 0.24
CA VAL A 70 3.47 9.98 -0.72
C VAL A 70 2.90 10.24 -2.10
N GLU A 71 3.47 11.21 -2.79
CA GLU A 71 3.15 11.43 -4.19
C GLU A 71 3.59 10.19 -4.98
N ALA A 72 2.63 9.55 -5.65
CA ALA A 72 2.97 8.54 -6.62
C ALA A 72 3.73 9.22 -7.76
N PRO A 73 4.84 8.63 -8.26
CA PRO A 73 5.46 9.15 -9.47
C PRO A 73 4.38 9.17 -10.57
N PRO A 74 4.32 10.23 -11.40
CA PRO A 74 3.35 10.29 -12.48
C PRO A 74 3.46 9.01 -13.30
N ALA A 75 2.31 8.42 -13.66
CA ALA A 75 2.27 7.30 -14.57
C ALA A 75 3.14 7.65 -15.79
N PRO A 76 4.01 6.75 -16.28
CA PRO A 76 4.79 7.02 -17.48
C PRO A 76 3.79 7.41 -18.57
N ILE A 77 3.93 8.64 -19.06
CA ILE A 77 3.28 9.07 -20.28
C ILE A 77 3.77 8.12 -21.37
N THR A 78 2.94 7.14 -21.75
CA THR A 78 3.17 6.32 -22.93
C THR A 78 3.15 7.27 -24.11
N ALA A 79 4.34 7.62 -24.61
CA ALA A 79 4.49 8.35 -25.85
C ALA A 79 3.96 7.46 -26.98
N GLY A 80 2.69 7.63 -27.35
CA GLY A 80 2.08 6.83 -28.40
C GLY A 80 0.56 6.72 -28.42
N GLU A 81 -0.21 7.73 -28.00
CA GLU A 81 -1.62 7.84 -28.42
C GLU A 81 -1.87 9.25 -28.97
N PRO A 82 -2.40 9.40 -30.19
CA PRO A 82 -2.74 10.70 -30.73
C PRO A 82 -3.87 11.32 -29.90
N GLU A 83 -3.64 12.58 -29.54
CA GLU A 83 -4.53 13.44 -28.75
C GLU A 83 -5.76 13.83 -29.58
N THR A 84 -6.68 12.89 -29.82
CA THR A 84 -7.99 13.19 -30.42
C THR A 84 -9.09 12.31 -29.83
N ALA A 85 -9.60 12.71 -28.67
CA ALA A 85 -11.01 12.58 -28.29
C ALA A 85 -11.19 13.19 -26.90
N ALA A 86 -11.68 14.44 -26.87
CA ALA A 86 -12.32 15.02 -25.71
C ALA A 86 -13.60 14.21 -25.39
N GLY A 87 -13.43 13.07 -24.73
CA GLY A 87 -14.49 12.35 -24.05
C GLY A 87 -14.26 12.55 -22.56
N ASN A 88 -15.30 13.02 -21.86
CA ASN A 88 -15.36 13.11 -20.41
C ASN A 88 -14.99 11.75 -19.78
N ARG A 89 -13.70 11.51 -19.55
CA ARG A 89 -13.21 10.45 -18.66
C ARG A 89 -13.61 10.92 -17.27
N GLY A 90 -14.81 10.52 -16.85
CA GLY A 90 -15.34 10.80 -15.52
C GLY A 90 -14.21 10.61 -14.51
N GLY A 91 -13.91 11.68 -13.77
CA GLY A 91 -12.71 11.81 -12.96
C GLY A 91 -12.54 10.61 -12.03
N ALA A 92 -11.71 9.65 -12.45
CA ALA A 92 -11.29 8.58 -11.58
C ALA A 92 -10.45 9.24 -10.48
N ALA A 93 -10.90 9.13 -9.23
CA ALA A 93 -10.19 9.69 -8.09
C ALA A 93 -8.72 9.22 -8.14
N ILE A 94 -7.79 10.16 -8.06
CA ILE A 94 -6.37 9.84 -8.06
C ILE A 94 -6.11 9.01 -6.80
N PRO A 95 -5.58 7.77 -6.92
CA PRO A 95 -5.28 6.94 -5.76
C PRO A 95 -4.25 7.63 -4.88
N THR A 96 -4.51 7.76 -3.58
CA THR A 96 -3.54 8.32 -2.64
C THR A 96 -2.79 7.23 -1.89
N LEU A 97 -1.50 7.47 -1.64
CA LEU A 97 -0.67 6.67 -0.75
C LEU A 97 -0.30 7.53 0.45
N THR A 98 -0.52 7.03 1.65
CA THR A 98 -0.15 7.69 2.90
C THR A 98 0.73 6.77 3.72
N VAL A 99 1.81 7.30 4.27
CA VAL A 99 2.61 6.64 5.29
C VAL A 99 2.14 7.16 6.65
N SER A 100 1.80 6.25 7.55
CA SER A 100 1.49 6.57 8.95
C SER A 100 2.52 5.91 9.86
N HIS A 101 3.02 6.66 10.84
CA HIS A 101 3.98 6.16 11.81
C HIS A 101 3.25 5.75 13.08
N ALA A 102 3.29 4.47 13.42
CA ALA A 102 2.79 4.01 14.70
C ALA A 102 3.67 4.59 15.82
N THR A 103 3.04 5.27 16.78
CA THR A 103 3.70 5.78 18.00
C THR A 103 3.98 4.68 19.02
N GLY A 104 3.22 3.57 18.96
CA GLY A 104 3.35 2.36 19.77
C GLY A 104 3.37 1.08 18.92
N HIS A 105 2.66 0.02 19.36
CA HIS A 105 2.55 -1.23 18.60
C HIS A 105 1.77 -1.02 17.29
N GLY A 106 2.38 -1.36 16.14
CA GLY A 106 1.79 -1.15 14.82
C GLY A 106 0.41 -1.77 14.65
N ASP A 107 0.16 -2.92 15.27
CA ASP A 107 -1.12 -3.63 15.26
C ASP A 107 -2.29 -2.77 15.75
N ASP A 108 -2.09 -2.03 16.84
CA ASP A 108 -3.14 -1.21 17.44
C ASP A 108 -3.49 -0.04 16.53
N ALA A 109 -2.47 0.57 15.90
CA ALA A 109 -2.65 1.61 14.91
C ALA A 109 -3.42 1.09 13.69
N ILE A 110 -3.12 -0.13 13.21
CA ILE A 110 -3.82 -0.75 12.09
C ILE A 110 -5.28 -1.04 12.42
N VAL A 111 -5.57 -1.59 13.60
CA VAL A 111 -6.95 -1.89 14.03
C VAL A 111 -7.76 -0.60 14.16
N ALA A 112 -7.19 0.43 14.79
CA ALA A 112 -7.85 1.73 14.94
C ALA A 112 -8.13 2.37 13.56
N ALA A 113 -7.14 2.38 12.67
CA ALA A 113 -7.28 2.94 11.34
C ALA A 113 -8.30 2.15 10.49
N ALA A 114 -8.30 0.81 10.58
CA ALA A 114 -9.29 -0.02 9.91
C ALA A 114 -10.72 0.27 10.41
N GLY A 115 -10.93 0.40 11.73
CA GLY A 115 -12.24 0.74 12.27
C GLY A 115 -12.78 2.11 11.81
N ALA A 116 -11.89 3.04 11.46
CA ALA A 116 -12.25 4.38 10.99
C ALA A 116 -12.41 4.52 9.46
N ALA A 117 -12.01 3.52 8.68
CA ALA A 117 -11.85 3.64 7.21
C ALA A 117 -13.15 3.49 6.39
N GLY A 118 -14.31 3.29 7.01
CA GLY A 118 -15.59 3.12 6.32
C GLY A 118 -15.88 1.66 5.92
N PRO A 119 -16.72 1.39 4.90
CA PRO A 119 -17.20 0.04 4.63
C PRO A 119 -16.10 -0.88 4.09
N ARG A 120 -15.86 -1.96 4.82
CA ARG A 120 -15.00 -3.11 4.44
C ARG A 120 -13.59 -2.74 3.97
N PRO A 121 -12.77 -2.08 4.81
CA PRO A 121 -11.39 -1.79 4.44
C PRO A 121 -10.59 -3.08 4.25
N LEU A 122 -9.68 -3.08 3.30
CA LEU A 122 -8.74 -4.17 3.11
C LEU A 122 -7.47 -3.95 3.95
N VAL A 123 -7.11 -4.94 4.76
CA VAL A 123 -5.86 -5.00 5.52
C VAL A 123 -4.92 -6.04 4.90
N ILE A 124 -3.69 -5.64 4.63
CA ILE A 124 -2.62 -6.53 4.16
C ILE A 124 -1.74 -6.93 5.35
N THR A 125 -1.87 -8.17 5.81
CA THR A 125 -1.02 -8.77 6.85
C THR A 125 -1.16 -10.30 6.82
N SER A 126 -0.09 -11.00 7.21
CA SER A 126 -0.09 -12.45 7.42
C SER A 126 -0.13 -12.83 8.90
N ASP A 127 -0.14 -11.84 9.80
CA ASP A 127 -0.25 -12.06 11.24
C ASP A 127 -1.67 -12.54 11.62
N ARG A 128 -1.76 -13.69 12.27
CA ARG A 128 -3.06 -14.33 12.58
C ARG A 128 -3.83 -13.59 13.66
N ASP A 129 -3.14 -13.01 14.63
CA ASP A 129 -3.78 -12.26 15.71
C ASP A 129 -4.27 -10.92 15.20
N LEU A 130 -3.48 -10.22 14.38
CA LEU A 130 -3.93 -9.01 13.72
C LEU A 130 -5.10 -9.29 12.77
N VAL A 131 -5.06 -10.36 11.96
CA VAL A 131 -6.18 -10.79 11.10
C VAL A 131 -7.47 -10.95 11.91
N ARG A 132 -7.41 -11.63 13.06
CA ARG A 132 -8.57 -11.80 13.94
C ARG A 132 -9.11 -10.45 14.40
N ARG A 133 -8.24 -9.54 14.84
CA ARG A 133 -8.60 -8.23 15.39
C ARG A 133 -9.20 -7.29 14.33
N VAL A 134 -8.62 -7.23 13.13
CA VAL A 134 -9.13 -6.33 12.07
C VAL A 134 -10.45 -6.82 11.48
N ARG A 135 -10.65 -8.14 11.39
CA ARG A 135 -11.96 -8.70 10.98
C ARG A 135 -13.06 -8.39 11.99
N ALA A 136 -12.74 -8.33 13.28
CA ALA A 136 -13.70 -7.93 14.32
C ALA A 136 -14.20 -6.49 14.16
N VAL A 137 -13.44 -5.62 13.47
CA VAL A 137 -13.86 -4.25 13.11
C VAL A 137 -14.36 -4.13 11.66
N GLY A 138 -14.66 -5.26 11.00
CA GLY A 138 -15.28 -5.29 9.68
C GLY A 138 -14.31 -5.23 8.49
N ALA A 139 -13.00 -5.40 8.70
CA ALA A 139 -12.02 -5.40 7.62
C ALA A 139 -11.93 -6.75 6.89
N ASP A 140 -11.74 -6.69 5.58
CA ASP A 140 -11.27 -7.83 4.79
C ASP A 140 -9.74 -7.95 4.88
N THR A 141 -9.19 -9.14 4.63
CA THR A 141 -7.75 -9.40 4.82
C THR A 141 -7.13 -10.12 3.63
N ARG A 142 -5.92 -9.71 3.24
CA ARG A 142 -5.04 -10.45 2.33
C ARG A 142 -3.64 -10.59 2.94
N GLY A 143 -2.93 -11.66 2.60
CA GLY A 143 -1.57 -11.89 3.08
C GLY A 143 -0.53 -11.02 2.35
N ALA A 144 0.68 -10.93 2.90
CA ALA A 144 1.78 -10.17 2.32
C ALA A 144 2.13 -10.62 0.88
N ARG A 145 2.02 -11.92 0.60
CA ARG A 145 2.25 -12.48 -0.74
C ARG A 145 1.35 -11.86 -1.80
N TRP A 146 0.06 -11.66 -1.48
CA TRP A 146 -0.88 -11.04 -2.41
C TRP A 146 -0.37 -9.65 -2.84
N LEU A 147 0.14 -8.86 -1.90
CA LEU A 147 0.68 -7.54 -2.24
C LEU A 147 1.94 -7.66 -3.11
N TRP A 148 2.86 -8.57 -2.77
CA TRP A 148 4.08 -8.79 -3.55
C TRP A 148 3.81 -9.25 -4.98
N ASP A 149 2.80 -10.10 -5.20
CA ASP A 149 2.37 -10.54 -6.53
C ASP A 149 1.89 -9.34 -7.39
N HIS A 150 1.31 -8.32 -6.76
CA HIS A 150 0.79 -7.12 -7.45
C HIS A 150 1.85 -6.05 -7.69
N VAL A 151 2.80 -5.86 -6.76
CA VAL A 151 3.85 -4.84 -6.90
C VAL A 151 5.10 -5.31 -7.65
N GLY A 152 5.09 -6.54 -8.18
CA GLY A 152 6.05 -7.01 -9.19
C GLY A 152 7.45 -7.36 -8.69
N ARG A 153 7.54 -8.10 -7.57
CA ARG A 153 8.84 -8.65 -7.12
C ARG A 153 8.73 -9.98 -6.38
#